data_AF-A0A941EDH5-F1
#
_entry.id   AF-A0A941EDH5-F1
#
_cell.length_a   1.000
_cell.length_b   1.000
_cell.length_c   1.000
_cell.angle_alpha   90.00
_cell.angle_beta   90.00
_cell.angle_gamma   90.00
#
_symmetry.space_group_name_H-M   'P 1'
#
loop_
_entity.id
_entity.type
_entity.pdbx_description
1 polymer ?
#
loop_
_entity_poly.entity_id
_entity_poly.type
_entity_poly.pdbx_seq_one_letter_code
_entity_poly.pdbx_strand_id
1 'polypeptide(L)'
;MNDLQLELPTGALIAGDAAAVFADALPIIEGLPTGCFPATAGADGLEVRFTDAEPVAWTESALLRTPSGYAALLDAAALAEYTDLGDEPVDEFELLSERFADADAALFQGVLAVRSDTGRVSLRLGRDGSGALSRIALRF
;
A
#
# COMPACT_ATOMS: atom_id res chain seq x y z
N MET A 1 15.18 8.24 -10.03
CA MET A 1 13.76 8.14 -9.64
C MET A 1 13.50 6.66 -9.49
N ASN A 2 13.20 6.19 -8.29
CA ASN A 2 12.71 4.82 -8.13
C ASN A 2 11.27 4.84 -8.62
N ASP A 3 10.99 4.14 -9.73
CA ASP A 3 9.63 4.01 -10.24
C ASP A 3 8.88 3.04 -9.32
N LEU A 4 8.37 3.56 -8.21
CA LEU A 4 7.52 2.79 -7.29
C LEU A 4 6.25 2.41 -8.03
N GLN A 5 5.84 1.15 -7.92
CA GLN A 5 4.65 0.61 -8.56
C GLN A 5 3.92 -0.30 -7.56
N LEU A 6 2.60 -0.33 -7.66
CA LEU A 6 1.75 -1.27 -6.95
C LEU A 6 1.16 -2.26 -7.96
N GLU A 7 1.44 -3.53 -7.75
CA GLU A 7 0.83 -4.63 -8.51
C GLU A 7 -0.48 -5.04 -7.86
N LEU A 8 -1.56 -5.04 -8.64
CA LEU A 8 -2.92 -5.44 -8.23
C LEU A 8 -3.48 -6.49 -9.20
N PRO A 9 -2.90 -7.71 -9.28
CA PRO A 9 -3.41 -8.75 -10.18
C PRO A 9 -4.83 -9.20 -9.83
N THR A 10 -5.24 -9.17 -8.55
CA THR A 10 -6.60 -9.54 -8.13
C THR A 10 -7.50 -8.32 -7.93
N GLY A 11 -6.91 -7.15 -7.65
CA GLY A 11 -7.65 -5.94 -7.33
C GLY A 11 -8.22 -5.94 -5.90
N ALA A 12 -7.84 -6.92 -5.08
CA ALA A 12 -8.17 -6.99 -3.66
C ALA A 12 -7.02 -6.38 -2.85
N LEU A 13 -7.16 -5.09 -2.51
CA LEU A 13 -6.11 -4.36 -1.79
C LEU A 13 -6.16 -4.64 -0.30
N ILE A 14 -5.01 -4.99 0.23
CA ILE A 14 -4.70 -5.03 1.64
C ILE A 14 -3.90 -3.77 1.98
N ALA A 15 -4.25 -3.11 3.09
CA ALA A 15 -3.50 -1.99 3.62
C ALA A 15 -3.37 -2.10 5.15
N GLY A 16 -2.24 -1.68 5.71
CA GLY A 16 -2.04 -1.82 7.16
C GLY A 16 -0.69 -1.33 7.64
N ASP A 17 -0.41 -1.61 8.90
CA ASP A 17 0.95 -1.52 9.44
C ASP A 17 1.85 -2.53 8.74
N ALA A 18 3.04 -2.12 8.32
CA ALA A 18 3.92 -2.99 7.55
C ALA A 18 4.33 -4.27 8.29
N ALA A 19 4.49 -4.24 9.61
CA ALA A 19 4.82 -5.44 10.39
C ALA A 19 3.63 -6.39 10.56
N ALA A 20 2.40 -5.89 10.48
CA ALA A 20 1.18 -6.68 10.63
C ALA A 20 0.64 -7.22 9.29
N VAL A 21 1.00 -6.58 8.17
CA VAL A 21 0.41 -6.87 6.87
C VAL A 21 0.77 -8.26 6.33
N PHE A 22 1.85 -8.87 6.84
CA PHE A 22 2.30 -10.20 6.46
C PHE A 22 1.64 -11.34 7.24
N ALA A 23 1.03 -11.07 8.41
CA ALA A 23 0.65 -12.12 9.36
C ALA A 23 -0.84 -12.54 9.30
N ASP A 24 -1.77 -11.60 9.07
CA ASP A 24 -3.22 -11.88 9.15
C ASP A 24 -4.05 -10.83 8.40
N ALA A 25 -3.53 -10.36 7.27
CA ALA A 25 -4.09 -9.17 6.64
C ALA A 25 -5.27 -9.51 5.73
N LEU A 26 -6.43 -8.94 6.03
CA LEU A 26 -7.63 -9.05 5.20
C LEU A 26 -7.71 -7.89 4.19
N PRO A 27 -8.28 -8.12 2.99
CA PRO A 27 -8.55 -7.05 2.05
C PRO A 27 -9.41 -5.97 2.68
N ILE A 28 -8.98 -4.71 2.54
CA ILE A 28 -9.73 -3.54 3.02
C ILE A 28 -10.67 -3.04 1.92
N ILE A 29 -10.32 -3.26 0.65
CA ILE A 29 -11.10 -2.77 -0.51
C ILE A 29 -11.11 -3.84 -1.60
N GLU A 30 -12.31 -4.34 -1.90
CA GLU A 30 -12.57 -5.22 -3.04
C GLU A 30 -12.98 -4.39 -4.27
N GLY A 31 -12.53 -4.78 -5.46
CA GLY A 31 -13.00 -4.21 -6.73
C GLY A 31 -12.19 -3.03 -7.28
N LEU A 32 -10.89 -2.98 -6.98
CA LEU A 32 -9.98 -2.06 -7.67
C LEU A 32 -9.71 -2.53 -9.11
N PRO A 33 -9.28 -1.63 -10.01
CA PRO A 33 -8.76 -2.03 -11.31
C PRO A 33 -7.59 -3.01 -11.15
N THR A 34 -7.54 -4.03 -12.00
CA THR A 34 -6.41 -4.96 -12.03
C THR A 34 -5.28 -4.44 -12.92
N GLY A 35 -4.03 -4.69 -12.54
CA GLY A 35 -2.86 -4.26 -13.32
C GLY A 35 -1.68 -3.85 -12.47
N CYS A 36 -0.75 -3.09 -13.08
CA CYS A 36 0.40 -2.51 -12.40
C CYS A 36 0.32 -0.98 -12.50
N PHE A 37 0.40 -0.31 -11.36
CA PHE A 37 0.05 1.10 -11.25
C PHE A 37 1.19 1.91 -10.65
N PRO A 38 1.58 3.04 -11.27
CA PRO A 38 2.62 3.89 -10.74
C PRO A 38 2.21 4.48 -9.40
N ALA A 39 3.18 4.56 -8.49
CA ALA A 39 3.05 5.16 -7.18
C ALA A 39 4.05 6.30 -6.99
N THR A 40 3.69 7.27 -6.18
CA THR A 40 4.52 8.43 -5.86
C THR A 40 4.46 8.68 -4.36
N ALA A 41 5.63 8.69 -3.73
CA ALA A 41 5.78 9.08 -2.33
C ALA A 41 6.14 10.56 -2.24
N GLY A 42 5.62 11.23 -1.21
CA GLY A 42 5.92 12.62 -0.90
C GLY A 42 5.67 12.92 0.58
N ALA A 43 5.77 14.19 0.94
CA ALA A 43 5.65 14.64 2.33
C ALA A 43 4.29 14.28 2.98
N ASP A 44 3.23 14.22 2.18
CA ASP A 44 1.86 13.93 2.64
C ASP A 44 1.49 12.43 2.55
N GLY A 45 2.44 11.56 2.21
CA GLY A 45 2.26 10.12 2.13
C GLY A 45 2.52 9.51 0.76
N LEU A 46 1.72 8.51 0.40
CA LEU A 46 1.89 7.72 -0.82
C LEU A 46 0.62 7.79 -1.66
N GLU A 47 0.76 8.02 -2.97
CA GLU A 47 -0.35 8.01 -3.92
C GLU A 47 -0.11 7.00 -5.03
N VAL A 48 -1.13 6.20 -5.37
CA VAL A 48 -1.15 5.25 -6.48
C VAL A 48 -2.13 5.74 -7.53
N ARG A 49 -1.70 5.73 -8.79
CA ARG A 49 -2.46 6.24 -9.94
C ARG A 49 -2.97 5.12 -10.84
N PHE A 50 -4.28 5.04 -11.00
CA PHE A 50 -4.94 4.09 -11.89
C PHE A 50 -5.17 4.61 -13.31
N THR A 51 -5.49 5.91 -13.44
CA THR A 51 -5.79 6.57 -14.72
C THR A 51 -5.16 7.96 -14.75
N ASP A 52 -5.11 8.64 -15.89
CA ASP A 52 -4.64 10.04 -15.92
C ASP A 52 -5.71 11.05 -15.46
N ALA A 53 -6.92 10.60 -15.14
CA ALA A 53 -7.98 11.49 -14.66
C ALA A 53 -7.72 11.94 -13.22
N GLU A 54 -7.89 13.24 -12.97
CA GLU A 54 -7.75 13.80 -11.63
C GLU A 54 -9.00 13.52 -10.78
N PRO A 55 -8.82 13.21 -9.48
CA PRO A 55 -9.93 12.97 -8.58
C PRO A 55 -10.66 14.28 -8.25
N VAL A 56 -11.98 14.28 -8.43
CA VAL A 56 -12.86 15.39 -8.05
C VAL A 56 -13.48 15.19 -6.66
N ALA A 57 -13.47 13.95 -6.17
CA ALA A 57 -13.97 13.59 -4.86
C ALA A 57 -13.04 12.56 -4.19
N TRP A 58 -12.82 12.74 -2.88
CA TRP A 58 -12.02 11.83 -2.06
C TRP A 58 -12.84 11.28 -0.91
N THR A 59 -12.89 9.96 -0.78
CA THR A 59 -13.55 9.26 0.32
C THR A 59 -12.50 8.59 1.20
N GLU A 60 -12.59 8.77 2.51
CA GLU A 60 -11.80 7.98 3.46
C GLU A 60 -12.40 6.57 3.59
N SER A 61 -11.59 5.56 3.33
CA SER A 61 -11.99 4.15 3.39
C SER A 61 -11.59 3.49 4.71
N ALA A 62 -10.43 3.83 5.26
CA ALA A 62 -9.95 3.28 6.52
C ALA A 62 -8.96 4.21 7.22
N LEU A 63 -8.90 4.10 8.55
CA LEU A 63 -7.84 4.68 9.37
C LEU A 63 -6.95 3.56 9.90
N LEU A 64 -5.70 3.55 9.49
CA LEU A 64 -4.70 2.53 9.80
C LEU A 64 -3.79 3.04 10.92
N ARG A 65 -3.55 2.22 11.94
CA ARG A 65 -2.52 2.50 12.95
C ARG A 65 -1.19 1.96 12.46
N THR A 66 -0.09 2.68 12.67
CA THR A 66 1.25 2.27 12.22
C THR A 66 2.25 2.23 13.37
N PRO A 67 2.09 1.32 14.36
CA PRO A 67 3.02 1.19 15.48
C PRO A 67 4.46 0.84 15.06
N SER A 68 4.65 0.22 13.89
CA SER A 68 5.99 -0.03 13.31
C SER A 68 6.65 1.24 12.73
N GLY A 69 5.88 2.33 12.58
CA GLY A 69 6.30 3.53 11.86
C GLY A 69 6.13 3.44 10.34
N TYR A 70 5.52 2.37 9.80
CA TYR A 70 5.33 2.19 8.37
C TYR A 70 3.91 1.73 8.03
N ALA A 71 3.32 2.33 6.99
CA ALA A 71 2.10 1.84 6.36
C ALA A 71 2.45 1.09 5.07
N ALA A 72 1.73 0.03 4.76
CA ALA A 72 1.95 -0.80 3.58
C ALA A 72 0.66 -1.00 2.76
N LEU A 73 0.84 -1.20 1.45
CA LEU A 73 -0.15 -1.61 0.46
C LEU A 73 0.34 -2.86 -0.26
N LEU A 74 -0.52 -3.86 -0.43
CA LEU A 74 -0.26 -5.03 -1.28
C LEU A 74 -1.56 -5.62 -1.83
N ASP A 75 -1.48 -6.38 -2.91
CA ASP A 75 -2.58 -7.21 -3.38
C ASP A 75 -2.68 -8.51 -2.55
N ALA A 76 -3.90 -9.03 -2.40
CA ALA A 76 -4.13 -10.28 -1.69
C ALA A 76 -3.36 -11.48 -2.27
N ALA A 77 -3.05 -11.49 -3.58
CA ALA A 77 -2.24 -12.55 -4.16
C ALA A 77 -0.80 -12.56 -3.63
N ALA A 78 -0.24 -11.39 -3.33
CA ALA A 78 1.10 -11.31 -2.75
C ALA A 78 1.13 -11.93 -1.34
N LEU A 79 0.05 -11.81 -0.55
CA LEU A 79 -0.03 -12.42 0.79
C LEU A 79 0.07 -13.96 0.74
N ALA A 80 -0.52 -14.59 -0.28
CA ALA A 80 -0.50 -16.04 -0.42
C ALA A 80 0.91 -16.62 -0.48
N GLU A 81 1.87 -15.87 -1.04
CA GLU A 81 3.28 -16.28 -1.14
C GLU A 81 3.97 -16.34 0.23
N TYR A 82 3.52 -15.56 1.22
CA TYR A 82 4.09 -15.53 2.57
C TYR A 82 3.41 -16.53 3.51
N THR A 83 2.13 -16.82 3.30
CA THR A 83 1.37 -17.73 4.18
C THR A 83 1.59 -19.23 3.90
N ASP A 84 2.24 -19.58 2.78
CA ASP A 84 2.44 -20.97 2.33
C ASP A 84 3.84 -21.53 2.66
N LEU A 85 4.73 -20.72 3.26
CA LEU A 85 6.08 -21.13 3.64
C LEU A 85 6.12 -21.53 5.13
N GLY A 86 6.08 -22.83 5.38
CA GLY A 86 6.28 -23.44 6.69
C GLY A 86 7.73 -23.47 7.18
N ASP A 87 8.61 -22.59 6.69
CA ASP A 87 10.03 -22.54 7.06
C ASP A 87 10.39 -21.18 7.67
N GLU A 88 11.20 -21.23 8.74
CA GLU A 88 11.78 -20.19 9.62
C GLU A 88 11.40 -18.71 9.36
N PRO A 89 11.03 -17.93 10.41
CA PRO A 89 10.69 -16.53 10.26
C PRO A 89 11.96 -15.73 9.96
N VAL A 90 12.29 -15.61 8.68
CA VAL A 90 12.95 -14.40 8.22
C VAL A 90 11.91 -13.31 8.41
N ASP A 91 12.13 -12.37 9.32
CA ASP A 91 11.18 -11.29 9.55
C ASP A 91 11.13 -10.44 8.27
N GLU A 92 10.14 -10.66 7.40
CA GLU A 92 10.00 -9.93 6.13
C GLU A 92 9.91 -8.43 6.37
N PHE A 93 9.47 -8.04 7.56
CA PHE A 93 9.51 -6.66 8.02
C PHE A 93 10.95 -6.18 8.28
N GLU A 94 11.87 -7.00 8.82
CA GLU A 94 13.28 -6.63 8.91
C GLU A 94 13.87 -6.38 7.52
N LEU A 95 13.65 -7.29 6.56
CA LEU A 95 14.14 -7.12 5.18
C LEU A 95 13.53 -5.89 4.48
N LEU A 96 12.25 -5.63 4.70
CA LEU A 96 11.59 -4.41 4.21
C LEU A 96 12.19 -3.17 4.88
N SER A 97 12.47 -3.21 6.18
CA SER A 97 13.06 -2.10 6.93
C SER A 97 14.47 -1.73 6.44
N GLU A 98 15.26 -2.71 6.00
CA GLU A 98 16.56 -2.47 5.36
C GLU A 98 16.43 -1.64 4.07
N ARG A 99 15.31 -1.76 3.35
CA ARG A 99 15.04 -0.96 2.13
C ARG A 99 14.71 0.50 2.43
N PHE A 100 14.32 0.82 3.67
CA PHE A 100 14.00 2.17 4.12
C PHE A 100 15.21 2.98 4.63
N ALA A 101 16.42 2.40 4.61
CA ALA A 101 17.61 3.04 5.19
C ALA A 101 17.84 4.48 4.68
N ASP A 102 17.56 4.74 3.40
CA ASP A 102 17.72 6.05 2.76
C ASP A 102 16.47 6.53 2.00
N ALA A 103 15.29 5.94 2.26
CA ALA A 103 14.07 6.23 1.49
C ALA A 103 12.84 6.36 2.39
N ASP A 104 11.89 7.22 1.99
CA ASP A 104 10.60 7.38 2.67
C ASP A 104 9.56 6.34 2.22
N ALA A 105 9.82 5.67 1.10
CA ALA A 105 8.99 4.59 0.57
C ALA A 105 9.86 3.49 -0.04
N ALA A 106 9.39 2.25 0.08
CA ALA A 106 10.09 1.06 -0.40
C ALA A 106 9.10 0.08 -1.05
N LEU A 107 9.60 -0.67 -2.04
CA LEU A 107 8.92 -1.81 -2.62
C LEU A 107 9.70 -3.08 -2.26
N PHE A 108 9.02 -4.06 -1.68
CA PHE A 108 9.58 -5.37 -1.38
C PHE A 108 8.56 -6.44 -1.76
N GLN A 109 8.86 -7.27 -2.77
CA GLN A 109 8.05 -8.43 -3.15
C GLN A 109 6.53 -8.11 -3.23
N GLY A 110 6.18 -7.04 -3.96
CA GLY A 110 4.79 -6.60 -4.15
C GLY A 110 4.23 -5.73 -3.00
N VAL A 111 4.91 -5.65 -1.86
CA VAL A 111 4.54 -4.76 -0.75
C VAL A 111 5.14 -3.37 -0.96
N LEU A 112 4.27 -2.41 -1.18
CA LEU A 112 4.63 -1.00 -1.29
C LEU A 112 4.38 -0.33 0.05
N ALA A 113 5.44 0.09 0.73
CA ALA A 113 5.37 0.67 2.05
C ALA A 113 5.90 2.11 2.08
N VAL A 114 5.39 2.90 3.02
CA VAL A 114 5.74 4.30 3.25
C VAL A 114 5.93 4.56 4.75
N ARG A 115 6.95 5.34 5.10
CA ARG A 115 7.23 5.75 6.48
C ARG A 115 6.16 6.73 6.97
N SER A 116 5.65 6.53 8.18
CA SER A 116 4.67 7.38 8.84
C SER A 116 5.22 7.88 10.17
N ASP A 117 5.41 9.20 10.27
CA ASP A 117 5.91 9.85 11.48
C ASP A 117 4.78 10.18 12.48
N THR A 118 3.52 10.00 12.07
CA THR A 118 2.33 10.38 12.86
C THR A 118 1.72 9.21 13.63
N GLY A 119 2.17 7.97 13.36
CA GLY A 119 1.64 6.75 13.98
C GLY A 119 0.25 6.33 13.47
N ARG A 120 -0.30 7.04 12.50
CA ARG A 120 -1.59 6.73 11.85
C ARG A 120 -1.61 7.19 10.40
N VAL A 121 -2.35 6.50 9.56
CA VAL A 121 -2.49 6.83 8.13
C VAL A 121 -3.93 6.61 7.69
N SER A 122 -4.47 7.54 6.93
CA SER A 122 -5.79 7.42 6.29
C SER A 122 -5.65 6.85 4.87
N LEU A 123 -6.35 5.76 4.60
CA LEU A 123 -6.51 5.22 3.25
C LEU A 123 -7.68 5.93 2.57
N ARG A 124 -7.40 6.61 1.46
CA ARG A 124 -8.39 7.41 0.72
C ARG A 124 -8.49 6.96 -0.73
N LEU A 125 -9.72 7.00 -1.24
CA LEU A 125 -10.06 6.70 -2.64
C LEU A 125 -10.45 7.98 -3.37
N GLY A 126 -9.77 8.24 -4.49
CA GLY A 126 -10.08 9.34 -5.40
C GLY A 126 -10.97 8.86 -6.54
N ARG A 127 -12.09 9.54 -6.77
CA ARG A 127 -12.97 9.31 -7.92
C ARG A 127 -12.94 10.49 -8.88
N ASP A 128 -12.90 10.20 -10.17
CA ASP A 128 -12.95 11.21 -11.23
C ASP A 128 -14.37 11.75 -11.48
N GLY A 129 -14.51 12.68 -12.42
CA GLY A 129 -15.79 13.29 -12.77
C GLY A 129 -16.84 12.33 -13.36
N SER A 130 -16.44 11.12 -13.78
CA SER A 130 -17.34 10.06 -14.23
C SER A 130 -17.79 9.13 -13.08
N GLY A 131 -17.17 9.29 -11.90
CA GLY A 131 -17.39 8.43 -10.73
C GLY A 131 -16.49 7.19 -10.70
N ALA A 132 -15.60 7.01 -11.68
CA ALA A 132 -14.63 5.91 -11.69
C ALA A 132 -13.48 6.17 -10.70
N LEU A 133 -12.89 5.10 -10.16
CA LEU A 133 -11.71 5.21 -9.30
C LEU A 133 -10.50 5.62 -10.14
N SER A 134 -9.83 6.71 -9.75
CA SER A 134 -8.64 7.22 -10.44
C SER A 134 -7.38 7.18 -9.57
N ARG A 135 -7.51 7.26 -8.25
CA ARG A 135 -6.40 7.28 -7.29
C ARG A 135 -6.70 6.47 -6.02
N ILE A 136 -5.64 5.99 -5.39
CA ILE A 136 -5.62 5.63 -3.97
C ILE A 136 -4.50 6.41 -3.31
N ALA A 137 -4.72 6.84 -2.06
CA ALA A 137 -3.66 7.45 -1.28
C ALA A 137 -3.65 6.94 0.16
N LEU A 138 -2.44 6.77 0.69
CA LEU A 138 -2.13 6.74 2.11
C LEU A 138 -1.74 8.17 2.53
N ARG A 139 -2.47 8.77 3.47
CA ARG A 139 -2.24 10.15 3.96
C ARG A 139 -1.96 10.17 5.47
N PHE A 140 -0.95 10.92 5.91
CA PHE A 140 -0.52 11.00 7.32
C PHE A 140 -1.41 11.86 8.22
#